data_AF-A0A928TBY6-F1
#
_entry.id   AF-A0A928TBY6-F1
#
_cell.length_a   1.000
_cell.length_b   1.000
_cell.length_c   1.000
_cell.angle_alpha   90.00
_cell.angle_beta   90.00
_cell.angle_gamma   90.00
#
_symmetry.space_group_name_H-M   'P 1'
#
loop_
_entity.id
_entity.type
_entity.pdbx_description
1 polymer ?
#
loop_
_entity_poly.entity_id
_entity_poly.type
_entity_poly.pdbx_seq_one_letter_code
_entity_poly.pdbx_strand_id
1 'polypeptide(L)'
;MPDATHVSPASRPRRLSGEVWLSLVTAAALLIQAVVAKNVLEEELDFVSQYAALWVFIVFLISGERGRVAELGTAAALVAVTGAVLTLYAL
;
A
#
# COMPACT_ATOMS: atom_id res chain seq x y z
N MET A 1 -10.25 50.28 16.34
CA MET A 1 -9.78 49.70 15.07
C MET A 1 -9.86 48.19 15.23
N PRO A 2 -10.93 47.53 14.75
CA PRO A 2 -11.23 46.15 15.08
C PRO A 2 -10.60 45.14 14.10
N ASP A 3 -10.26 44.00 14.69
CA ASP A 3 -10.19 42.64 14.16
C ASP A 3 -9.24 42.30 13.02
N ALA A 4 -8.03 41.93 13.44
CA ALA A 4 -7.27 40.86 12.80
C ALA A 4 -8.13 39.60 12.79
N THR A 5 -8.81 39.36 11.66
CA THR A 5 -9.46 38.09 11.36
C THR A 5 -8.38 37.02 11.28
N HIS A 6 -8.20 36.34 12.40
CA HIS A 6 -7.40 35.13 12.51
C HIS A 6 -8.13 34.05 11.70
N VAL A 7 -7.92 34.03 10.38
CA VAL A 7 -8.41 32.98 9.49
C VAL A 7 -7.70 31.70 9.87
N SER A 8 -8.31 30.93 10.78
CA SER A 8 -7.87 29.59 11.11
C SER A 8 -7.94 28.76 9.83
N PRO A 9 -6.82 28.17 9.34
CA PRO A 9 -6.87 27.38 8.13
C PRO A 9 -7.82 26.20 8.39
N ALA A 10 -8.88 26.11 7.61
CA ALA A 10 -9.84 25.02 7.69
C ALA A 10 -9.08 23.69 7.63
N SER A 11 -9.07 22.97 8.75
CA SER A 11 -8.51 21.63 8.84
C SER A 11 -9.31 20.73 7.90
N ARG A 12 -8.73 20.41 6.73
CA ARG A 12 -9.34 19.45 5.81
C ARG A 12 -9.66 18.18 6.62
N PRO A 13 -10.89 17.63 6.54
CA PRO A 13 -11.23 16.40 7.26
C PRO A 13 -10.29 15.29 6.78
N ARG A 14 -9.36 14.89 7.66
CA ARG A 14 -8.36 13.87 7.39
C ARG A 14 -9.07 12.52 7.21
N ARG A 15 -9.14 12.02 5.97
CA ARG A 15 -9.47 10.60 5.71
C ARG A 15 -8.26 9.70 6.02
N LEU A 16 -7.72 9.83 7.24
CA LEU A 16 -6.61 9.01 7.75
C LEU A 16 -6.94 7.51 7.75
N SER A 17 -8.23 7.16 7.90
CA SER A 17 -8.64 5.76 8.04
C SER A 17 -8.37 4.91 6.80
N GLY A 18 -8.50 5.47 5.59
CA GLY A 18 -8.30 4.73 4.34
C GLY A 18 -6.83 4.47 4.05
N GLU A 19 -5.99 5.51 4.21
CA GLU A 19 -4.55 5.40 4.06
C GLU A 19 -3.92 4.46 5.09
N VAL A 20 -4.36 4.52 6.37
CA VAL A 20 -3.91 3.61 7.43
C VAL A 20 -4.33 2.18 7.15
N TRP A 21 -5.54 1.97 6.66
CA TRP A 21 -5.98 0.62 6.28
C TRP A 21 -5.15 0.06 5.13
N LEU A 22 -4.89 0.86 4.09
CA LEU A 22 -4.14 0.40 2.92
C LEU A 22 -2.66 0.16 3.24
N SER A 23 -2.07 0.96 4.14
CA SER A 23 -0.71 0.70 4.62
C SER A 23 -0.62 -0.59 5.43
N LEU A 24 -1.63 -0.91 6.25
CA LEU A 24 -1.72 -2.22 6.94
C LEU A 24 -1.83 -3.38 5.95
N VAL A 25 -2.65 -3.25 4.91
CA VAL A 25 -2.76 -4.27 3.84
C VAL A 25 -1.42 -4.48 3.14
N THR A 26 -0.73 -3.38 2.82
CA THR A 26 0.61 -3.45 2.19
C THR A 26 1.62 -4.14 3.10
N ALA A 27 1.64 -3.78 4.39
CA ALA A 27 2.54 -4.41 5.38
C ALA A 27 2.25 -5.92 5.51
N ALA A 28 0.97 -6.30 5.55
CA ALA A 28 0.58 -7.70 5.57
C ALA A 28 1.02 -8.45 4.31
N ALA A 29 0.87 -7.84 3.12
CA ALA A 29 1.31 -8.44 1.87
C ALA A 29 2.83 -8.69 1.84
N LEU A 30 3.63 -7.71 2.27
CA LEU A 30 5.09 -7.86 2.38
C LEU A 30 5.49 -8.95 3.39
N LEU A 31 4.80 -9.01 4.53
CA LEU A 31 5.05 -10.05 5.53
C LEU A 31 4.73 -11.45 4.98
N ILE A 32 3.61 -11.60 4.28
CA ILE A 32 3.23 -12.86 3.64
C ILE A 32 4.28 -13.27 2.61
N GLN A 33 4.74 -12.35 1.75
CA GLN A 33 5.81 -12.64 0.80
C GLN A 33 7.07 -13.15 1.50
N ALA A 34 7.53 -12.45 2.55
CA ALA A 34 8.74 -12.82 3.28
C ALA A 34 8.60 -14.20 3.98
N VAL A 35 7.44 -14.48 4.57
CA VAL A 35 7.19 -15.76 5.26
C VAL A 35 7.07 -16.91 4.26
N VAL A 36 6.30 -16.74 3.19
CA VAL A 36 6.07 -17.81 2.20
C VAL A 36 7.34 -18.10 1.41
N ALA A 37 8.06 -17.07 0.97
CA ALA A 37 9.37 -17.20 0.33
C ALA A 37 10.31 -18.10 1.14
N LYS A 38 10.49 -17.74 2.42
CA LYS A 38 11.47 -18.40 3.27
C LYS A 38 11.05 -19.80 3.71
N ASN A 39 9.77 -20.02 4.01
CA ASN A 39 9.32 -21.24 4.68
C ASN A 39 8.63 -22.25 3.75
N VAL A 40 8.17 -21.82 2.57
CA VAL A 40 7.43 -22.68 1.63
C VAL A 40 8.22 -22.91 0.36
N LEU A 41 8.79 -21.83 -0.20
CA LEU A 41 9.53 -21.88 -1.45
C LEU A 41 11.01 -22.21 -1.24
N GLU A 42 11.55 -21.98 -0.03
CA GLU A 42 12.98 -22.06 0.28
C GLU A 42 13.85 -21.22 -0.67
N GLU A 43 13.25 -20.19 -1.27
CA GLU A 43 13.83 -19.31 -2.28
C GLU A 43 14.09 -17.92 -1.70
N GLU A 44 15.16 -17.29 -2.15
CA GLU A 44 15.46 -15.90 -1.85
C GLU A 44 14.91 -15.03 -2.98
N LEU A 45 13.82 -14.30 -2.71
CA LEU A 45 13.26 -13.38 -3.71
C LEU A 45 14.27 -12.29 -4.03
N ASP A 46 14.39 -11.99 -5.31
CA ASP A 46 15.10 -10.80 -5.76
C ASP A 46 14.43 -9.52 -5.23
N PHE A 47 15.23 -8.45 -5.11
CA PHE A 47 14.80 -7.17 -4.51
C PHE A 47 13.49 -6.65 -5.12
N VAL A 48 13.31 -6.80 -6.44
CA VAL A 48 12.11 -6.29 -7.12
C VAL A 48 10.88 -7.08 -6.68
N SER A 49 10.96 -8.41 -6.68
CA SER A 49 9.85 -9.28 -6.28
C SER A 49 9.54 -9.19 -4.79
N GLN A 50 10.57 -9.11 -3.94
CA GLN A 50 10.41 -9.00 -2.48
C GLN A 50 9.62 -7.74 -2.09
N TYR A 51 9.78 -6.64 -2.84
CA TYR A 51 9.11 -5.37 -2.60
C TYR A 51 8.00 -5.05 -3.61
N ALA A 52 7.53 -6.03 -4.39
CA ALA A 52 6.53 -5.81 -5.43
C ALA A 52 5.25 -5.14 -4.91
N ALA A 53 4.74 -5.58 -3.76
CA ALA A 53 3.60 -4.94 -3.10
C ALA A 53 3.90 -3.49 -2.68
N LEU A 54 5.12 -3.21 -2.20
CA LEU A 54 5.52 -1.85 -1.82
C LEU A 54 5.53 -0.92 -3.04
N TRP A 55 6.00 -1.38 -4.20
CA TRP A 55 6.00 -0.59 -5.43
C TRP A 55 4.59 -0.16 -5.84
N VAL A 56 3.61 -1.08 -5.78
CA VAL A 56 2.20 -0.76 -6.06
C VAL A 56 1.66 0.30 -5.09
N PHE A 57 1.98 0.16 -3.80
CA PHE A 57 1.57 1.13 -2.79
C PHE A 57 2.21 2.52 -3.02
N ILE A 58 3.49 2.57 -3.40
CA ILE A 58 4.19 3.83 -3.75
C ILE A 58 3.49 4.51 -4.93
N VAL A 59 3.12 3.76 -5.97
CA VAL A 59 2.39 4.32 -7.13
C VAL A 59 1.05 4.93 -6.70
N PHE A 60 0.32 4.28 -5.79
CA PHE A 60 -0.91 4.83 -5.21
C PHE A 60 -0.68 6.10 -4.37
N LEU A 61 0.45 6.18 -3.64
CA LEU A 61 0.80 7.41 -2.93
C LEU A 61 1.09 8.56 -3.88
N ILE A 62 1.85 8.29 -4.97
CA ILE A 62 2.23 9.27 -5.97
C ILE A 62 1.02 9.74 -6.80
N SER A 63 0.06 8.85 -7.10
CA SER A 63 -1.11 9.21 -7.91
C SER A 63 -1.99 10.28 -7.25
N GLY A 64 -1.95 10.42 -5.92
CA GLY A 64 -2.77 11.36 -5.17
C GLY A 64 -4.27 11.02 -5.16
N GLU A 65 -4.65 9.87 -5.74
CA GLU A 65 -6.03 9.39 -5.74
C GLU A 65 -6.45 8.95 -4.34
N ARG A 66 -7.60 9.44 -3.87
CA ARG A 66 -8.08 9.24 -2.48
C ARG A 66 -9.56 8.83 -2.41
N GLY A 67 -10.06 8.21 -3.48
CA GLY A 67 -11.40 7.63 -3.53
C GLY A 67 -11.43 6.18 -3.04
N ARG A 68 -12.57 5.74 -2.48
CA ARG A 68 -12.77 4.35 -2.04
C ARG A 68 -12.56 3.32 -3.14
N VAL A 69 -12.86 3.68 -4.40
CA VAL A 69 -12.61 2.84 -5.57
C VAL A 69 -11.10 2.69 -5.82
N ALA A 70 -10.33 3.77 -5.68
CA ALA A 70 -8.87 3.74 -5.83
C ALA A 70 -8.20 2.93 -4.71
N GLU A 71 -8.68 3.08 -3.47
CA GLU A 71 -8.21 2.29 -2.32
C GLU A 71 -8.48 0.78 -2.53
N LEU A 72 -9.70 0.41 -2.91
CA LEU A 72 -10.07 -0.99 -3.17
C LEU A 72 -9.34 -1.56 -4.39
N GLY A 73 -9.21 -0.78 -5.46
CA GLY A 73 -8.46 -1.17 -6.65
C GLY A 73 -6.99 -1.41 -6.34
N THR A 74 -6.39 -0.55 -5.51
CA THR A 74 -5.00 -0.72 -5.06
C THR A 74 -4.85 -1.94 -4.16
N ALA A 75 -5.78 -2.18 -3.24
CA ALA A 75 -5.78 -3.38 -2.41
C ALA A 75 -5.87 -4.66 -3.26
N ALA A 76 -6.74 -4.68 -4.27
CA ALA A 76 -6.84 -5.79 -5.22
C ALA A 76 -5.53 -5.97 -6.01
N ALA A 77 -4.92 -4.88 -6.46
CA ALA A 77 -3.63 -4.92 -7.16
C ALA A 77 -2.50 -5.46 -6.28
N LEU A 78 -2.45 -5.07 -5.00
CA LEU A 78 -1.48 -5.60 -4.03
C LEU A 78 -1.59 -7.13 -3.93
N VAL A 79 -2.81 -7.62 -3.72
CA VAL A 79 -3.07 -9.08 -3.62
C VAL A 79 -2.69 -9.79 -4.92
N ALA A 80 -3.08 -9.24 -6.08
CA ALA A 80 -2.78 -9.84 -7.37
C ALA A 80 -1.26 -9.91 -7.64
N VAL A 81 -0.53 -8.83 -7.38
CA VAL A 81 0.93 -8.78 -7.58
C VAL A 81 1.65 -9.71 -6.61
N THR A 82 1.28 -9.74 -5.34
CA THR A 82 1.83 -10.69 -4.37
C THR A 82 1.59 -12.14 -4.80
N GLY A 83 0.38 -12.47 -5.24
CA GLY A 83 0.05 -13.81 -5.74
C GLY A 83 0.85 -14.18 -6.99
N ALA A 84 1.02 -13.24 -7.93
CA ALA A 84 1.81 -13.44 -9.13
C ALA A 84 3.28 -13.73 -8.81
N VAL A 85 3.89 -12.93 -7.92
CA VAL A 85 5.28 -13.15 -7.48
C VAL A 85 5.44 -14.54 -6.86
N LEU A 86 4.58 -14.90 -5.92
CA LEU A 86 4.67 -16.20 -5.25
C LEU A 86 4.47 -17.36 -6.24
N THR A 87 3.59 -17.21 -7.23
CA THR A 87 3.36 -18.23 -8.26
C THR A 87 4.56 -18.37 -9.19
N LEU A 88 5.20 -17.26 -9.58
CA LEU A 88 6.38 -17.28 -10.45
C LEU A 88 7.55 -18.02 -9.81
N TYR A 89 7.75 -17.87 -8.50
CA TYR A 89 8.81 -18.55 -7.77
C TYR A 89 8.44 -19.99 -7.36
N ALA A 90 7.15 -20.38 -7.45
CA ALA A 90 6.70 -21.73 -7.16
C ALA A 90 6.84 -22.72 -8.33
N LEU A 91 7.22 -22.23 -9.51
CA LEU A 91 7.34 -22.98 -10.76
C LEU A 91 8.80 -23.27 -11.10
#